data_AF-A0A160PQB2-F1
#
_entry.id   AF-A0A160PQB2-F1
#
_cell.length_a   1.000
_cell.length_b   1.000
_cell.length_c   1.000
_cell.angle_alpha   90.00
_cell.angle_beta   90.00
_cell.angle_gamma   90.00
#
_symmetry.space_group_name_H-M   'P 1'
#
loop_
_entity.id
_entity.type
_entity.pdbx_description
1 polymer ?
#
loop_
_entity_poly.entity_id
_entity_poly.type
_entity_poly.pdbx_seq_one_letter_code
_entity_poly.pdbx_strand_id
1 'polypeptide(L)' 'MTSPKPHDPRTANFVDPEEITSKVNDILSRHADTLRDEASNLEEAHRILNDALS' A
#
# COMPACT_ATOMS: atom_id res chain seq x y z
N MET A 1 -31.12 -2.80 4.31
CA MET A 1 -30.87 -3.77 3.23
C MET A 1 -30.06 -3.07 2.15
N THR A 2 -28.73 -3.25 2.16
CA THR A 2 -27.84 -2.84 1.07
C THR A 2 -26.78 -3.91 0.96
N SER A 3 -26.93 -4.79 -0.02
CA SER A 3 -26.03 -5.90 -0.30
C SER A 3 -24.60 -5.40 -0.56
N PRO A 4 -23.55 -6.09 -0.08
CA PRO A 4 -22.19 -5.76 -0.45
C PRO A 4 -21.99 -6.04 -1.96
N LYS A 5 -21.44 -5.05 -2.64
CA LYS A 5 -21.12 -5.07 -4.08
C LYS A 5 -20.23 -6.27 -4.40
N PRO A 6 -20.45 -7.03 -5.49
CA PRO A 6 -19.56 -8.14 -5.85
C PRO A 6 -18.19 -7.55 -6.18
N HIS A 7 -17.19 -7.90 -5.39
CA HIS A 7 -15.81 -7.56 -5.68
C HIS A 7 -15.36 -8.45 -6.85
N ASP A 8 -15.16 -7.83 -8.01
CA ASP A 8 -14.81 -8.53 -9.24
C ASP A 8 -13.39 -9.12 -9.10
N PRO A 9 -13.20 -10.45 -9.24
CA PRO A 9 -11.89 -11.10 -9.06
C PRO A 9 -10.92 -10.86 -10.23
N ARG A 10 -11.36 -10.17 -11.29
CA ARG A 10 -10.56 -9.92 -12.51
C ARG A 10 -9.68 -8.67 -12.43
N THR A 11 -9.82 -7.86 -11.38
CA THR A 11 -8.96 -6.68 -11.13
C THR A 11 -7.67 -7.03 -10.39
N ALA A 12 -7.42 -8.31 -10.10
CA ALA A 12 -6.24 -8.76 -9.35
C ALA A 12 -4.89 -8.59 -10.08
N ASN A 13 -4.88 -8.09 -11.32
CA ASN A 13 -3.68 -7.97 -12.16
C ASN A 13 -3.37 -6.54 -12.62
N PHE A 14 -4.21 -5.56 -12.29
CA PHE A 14 -3.88 -4.15 -12.45
C PHE A 14 -3.75 -3.58 -11.05
N VAL A 15 -2.51 -3.32 -10.64
CA VAL A 15 -2.27 -2.68 -9.35
C VAL A 15 -2.89 -1.28 -9.43
N ASP A 16 -4.01 -1.08 -8.73
CA ASP A 16 -4.72 0.20 -8.74
C ASP A 16 -3.80 1.28 -8.11
N PRO A 17 -3.48 2.38 -8.82
CA PRO A 17 -2.69 3.48 -8.27
C PRO A 17 -3.25 4.03 -6.95
N GLU A 18 -4.57 4.04 -6.76
CA GLU A 18 -5.19 4.47 -5.50
C GLU A 18 -4.92 3.48 -4.36
N GLU A 19 -4.89 2.18 -4.65
CA GLU A 19 -4.57 1.15 -3.67
C GLU A 19 -3.09 1.20 -3.25
N ILE A 20 -2.18 1.42 -4.21
CA ILE A 20 -0.74 1.61 -3.93
C ILE A 20 -0.55 2.84 -3.06
N THR A 21 -1.18 3.96 -3.44
CA THR A 21 -1.09 5.22 -2.69
C THR A 21 -1.61 5.05 -1.27
N SER A 22 -2.72 4.33 -1.09
CA SER A 22 -3.29 4.04 0.23
C SER A 22 -2.33 3.22 1.09
N LYS A 23 -1.74 2.15 0.54
CA LYS A 23 -0.77 1.30 1.25
C LYS A 23 0.50 2.06 1.65
N VAL A 24 1.04 2.87 0.74
CA VAL A 24 2.23 3.69 1.02
C VAL A 24 1.92 4.71 2.11
N ASN A 25 0.79 5.42 2.04
CA ASN A 25 0.41 6.37 3.08
C ASN A 25 0.18 5.72 4.44
N ASP A 26 -0.38 4.50 4.48
CA ASP A 26 -0.55 3.75 5.73
C ASP A 26 0.81 3.44 6.37
N ILE A 27 1.79 3.00 5.58
CA ILE A 27 3.17 2.74 6.06
C ILE A 27 3.84 4.02 6.55
N LEU A 28 3.74 5.11 5.78
CA LEU A 28 4.37 6.39 6.14
C LEU A 28 3.67 7.09 7.32
N SER A 29 2.44 6.70 7.65
CA SER A 29 1.72 7.20 8.83
C SER A 29 2.08 6.47 10.12
N ARG A 30 2.83 5.36 10.04
CA ARG A 30 3.25 4.60 11.22
C ARG A 30 4.19 5.46 12.06
N HIS A 31 3.94 5.48 13.38
CA HIS A 31 4.83 6.15 14.30
C HIS A 31 6.17 5.41 14.38
N ALA A 32 7.27 6.15 14.29
CA ALA A 32 8.63 5.63 14.45
C ALA A 32 9.29 6.27 15.67
N ASP A 33 9.68 5.45 16.64
CA ASP A 33 10.37 5.89 17.86
C ASP A 33 11.86 6.17 17.61
N THR A 34 12.44 5.55 16.57
CA THR A 34 13.85 5.72 16.20
C THR A 34 14.05 5.94 14.70
N LEU A 35 15.20 6.50 14.32
CA LEU A 35 15.60 6.63 12.90
C LEU A 35 15.68 5.29 12.16
N ARG A 36 15.95 4.19 12.89
CA ARG A 36 15.97 2.85 12.32
C ARG A 36 14.56 2.39 11.96
N ASP A 37 13.58 2.69 12.79
CA ASP A 37 12.18 2.34 12.54
C ASP A 37 11.64 3.16 11.37
N GLU A 38 11.98 4.46 11.31
CA GLU A 38 11.65 5.32 10.17
C GLU A 38 12.27 4.82 8.86
N ALA A 39 13.55 4.46 8.88
CA ALA A 39 14.21 3.89 7.71
C ALA A 39 13.56 2.57 7.25
N SER A 40 13.07 1.75 8.19
CA SER A 40 12.36 0.50 7.88
C SER A 40 11.01 0.77 7.23
N ASN A 41 10.24 1.75 7.72
CA ASN A 41 8.99 2.19 7.11
C ASN A 41 9.22 2.71 5.68
N LEU A 42 10.26 3.53 5.48
CA LEU A 42 10.62 4.04 4.16
C LEU A 42 11.05 2.94 3.18
N GLU A 43 11.80 1.94 3.65
CA GLU A 43 12.20 0.80 2.83
C GLU A 43 10.99 -0.03 2.38
N GLU A 44 10.03 -0.27 3.29
CA GLU A 44 8.79 -0.99 2.99
C GLU A 44 7.94 -0.23 1.96
N ALA A 45 7.77 1.10 2.13
CA ALA A 45 7.07 1.94 1.17
C ALA A 45 7.75 1.93 -0.21
N HIS A 46 9.08 2.01 -0.24
CA HIS A 46 9.85 1.95 -1.49
C HIS A 46 9.68 0.60 -2.19
N ARG A 47 9.68 -0.52 -1.47
CA ARG A 47 9.47 -1.86 -2.05
C ARG A 47 8.12 -1.97 -2.75
N ILE A 48 7.06 -1.47 -2.14
CA ILE A 48 5.71 -1.48 -2.73
C ILE A 48 5.66 -0.67 -4.03
N LEU A 49 6.26 0.52 -4.02
CA LEU A 49 6.35 1.35 -5.22
C LEU A 49 7.18 0.67 -6.32
N ASN A 50 8.30 0.06 -5.95
CA ASN A 50 9.17 -0.63 -6.90
C ASN A 50 8.51 -1.88 -7.51
N ASP A 51 7.77 -2.65 -6.72
CA ASP A 51 7.00 -3.81 -7.18
C ASP A 51 5.90 -3.39 -8.17
N ALA A 52 5.23 -2.27 -7.92
CA ALA A 52 4.22 -1.72 -8.83
C ALA A 52 4.77 -1.18 -10.15
N LEU A 53 6.07 -0.85 -10.20
CA LEU A 53 6.77 -0.34 -11.38
C LEU A 53 7.51 -1.43 -12.17
N SER A 54 7.63 -2.65 -11.62
CA SER A 54 8.35 -3.78 -12.22
C SER A 54 7.45 -4.58 -13.17
#